data_AF-A0A956EWP5-F1
#
_entry.id   AF-A0A956EWP5-F1
#
_cell.length_a   1.000
_cell.length_b   1.000
_cell.length_c   1.000
_cell.angle_alpha   90.00
_cell.angle_beta   90.00
_cell.angle_gamma   90.00
#
_symmetry.space_group_name_H-M   'P 1'
#
loop_
_entity.id
_entity.type
_entity.pdbx_description
1 polymer ?
#
loop_
_entity_poly.entity_id
_entity_poly.type
_entity_poly.pdbx_seq_one_letter_code
_entity_poly.pdbx_strand_id
1 'polypeptide(L)'
;MSTDPPYYDNISYADLSDFFYVWLRRSLRSVFPDLFATLAVPKVEELVATPYRHGGKKQAEAFFLEGMTHAMRRLVEQSHPAFPVTIYYAFKQSETETAEGTSSTGWETFLDAVIRAGFGISGTWPMRTELGNRMIGSGTNALASSIVLVCRQREPEAPTATRREFVAALKAELPTALRHLQEGNIAPVDLAQAAIGPGMAVYTRFSKVLDAEGNAVPVREALALINQVLDETLAEQEGDFDADSRFAIAWFEQ
;
A
#
# COMPACT_ATOMS: atom_id res chain seq x y z
N MET A 1 -16.93 -5.36 0.49
CA MET A 1 -16.15 -5.96 -0.62
C MET A 1 -14.71 -6.11 -0.15
N SER A 2 -14.05 -7.21 -0.49
CA SER A 2 -12.71 -7.54 0.00
C SER A 2 -11.89 -8.10 -1.15
N THR A 3 -10.75 -7.51 -1.51
CA THR A 3 -9.99 -7.88 -2.73
C THR A 3 -8.48 -7.67 -2.59
N ASP A 4 -7.71 -8.41 -3.38
CA ASP A 4 -6.25 -8.30 -3.48
C ASP A 4 -5.88 -7.87 -4.91
N PRO A 5 -5.29 -6.68 -5.12
CA PRO A 5 -4.89 -6.17 -6.43
C PRO A 5 -3.54 -6.76 -6.88
N PRO A 6 -3.19 -6.66 -8.17
CA PRO A 6 -1.90 -7.12 -8.68
C PRO A 6 -0.70 -6.40 -8.02
N TYR A 7 0.36 -7.17 -7.76
CA TYR A 7 1.54 -6.76 -6.98
C TYR A 7 2.59 -5.96 -7.76
N TYR A 8 2.17 -4.94 -8.51
CA TYR A 8 3.07 -4.03 -9.22
C TYR A 8 4.08 -4.76 -10.14
N ASP A 9 5.35 -4.83 -9.76
CA ASP A 9 6.43 -5.51 -10.48
C ASP A 9 6.87 -6.85 -9.85
N ASN A 10 6.26 -7.27 -8.75
CA ASN A 10 6.69 -8.44 -7.99
C ASN A 10 6.34 -9.79 -8.64
N ILE A 11 5.17 -9.90 -9.27
CA ILE A 11 4.67 -11.16 -9.82
C ILE A 11 4.05 -10.92 -11.19
N SER A 12 4.58 -11.61 -12.21
CA SER A 12 3.99 -11.67 -13.56
C SER A 12 3.12 -12.93 -13.68
N TYR A 13 1.87 -12.84 -13.23
CA TYR A 13 0.92 -13.95 -13.25
C TYR A 13 0.64 -14.47 -14.65
N ALA A 14 0.61 -13.61 -15.69
CA ALA A 14 0.37 -14.08 -17.05
C ALA A 14 1.49 -14.99 -17.57
N ASP A 15 2.74 -14.76 -17.15
CA ASP A 15 3.87 -15.63 -17.52
C ASP A 15 3.81 -16.96 -16.77
N LEU A 16 3.51 -16.92 -15.46
CA LEU A 16 3.35 -18.13 -14.65
C LEU A 16 2.15 -18.98 -15.12
N SER A 17 1.08 -18.32 -15.56
CA SER A 17 -0.15 -18.98 -16.00
C SER A 17 0.02 -19.76 -17.29
N ASP A 18 1.00 -19.42 -18.16
CA ASP A 18 1.24 -20.15 -19.40
C ASP A 18 1.55 -21.64 -19.17
N PHE A 19 2.23 -21.94 -18.06
CA PHE A 19 2.52 -23.33 -17.67
C PHE A 19 1.25 -24.18 -17.56
N PHE A 20 0.18 -23.62 -16.97
CA PHE A 20 -1.10 -24.31 -16.82
C PHE A 20 -2.00 -24.14 -18.04
N TYR A 21 -1.95 -22.97 -18.70
CA TYR A 21 -2.82 -22.59 -19.80
C TYR A 21 -2.75 -23.59 -20.96
N VAL A 22 -1.57 -24.11 -21.30
CA VAL A 22 -1.41 -25.11 -22.38
C VAL A 22 -2.26 -26.36 -22.12
N TRP A 23 -2.26 -26.85 -20.88
CA TRP A 23 -3.04 -28.03 -20.49
C TRP A 23 -4.53 -27.73 -20.41
N LEU A 24 -4.90 -26.60 -19.78
CA LEU A 24 -6.28 -26.17 -19.66
C LEU A 24 -6.92 -25.93 -21.03
N ARG A 25 -6.20 -25.27 -21.94
CA ARG A 25 -6.63 -25.04 -23.32
C ARG A 25 -6.95 -26.33 -24.04
N ARG A 26 -6.10 -27.36 -23.93
CA ARG A 26 -6.34 -28.64 -24.60
C ARG A 26 -7.65 -29.30 -24.13
N SER A 27 -7.95 -29.21 -22.84
CA SER A 27 -9.10 -29.87 -22.23
C SER A 27 -10.39 -29.06 -22.29
N LEU A 28 -10.32 -27.73 -22.23
CA LEU A 28 -11.47 -26.86 -22.00
C LEU A 28 -11.82 -25.96 -23.18
N ARG A 29 -11.02 -25.92 -24.26
CA ARG A 29 -11.29 -25.04 -25.41
C ARG A 29 -12.62 -25.32 -26.11
N SER A 30 -13.13 -26.56 -26.10
CA SER A 30 -14.46 -26.86 -26.65
C SER A 30 -15.60 -26.33 -25.80
N VAL A 31 -15.36 -26.10 -24.49
CA VAL A 31 -16.35 -25.60 -23.54
C VAL A 31 -16.27 -24.07 -23.43
N PHE A 32 -15.06 -23.51 -23.38
CA PHE A 32 -14.79 -22.08 -23.27
C PHE A 32 -13.90 -21.60 -24.42
N PRO A 33 -14.42 -21.54 -25.67
CA PRO A 33 -13.60 -21.23 -26.84
C PRO A 33 -13.00 -19.82 -26.79
N ASP A 34 -13.71 -18.86 -26.21
CA ASP A 34 -13.26 -17.45 -26.13
C ASP A 34 -12.11 -17.28 -25.14
N LEU A 35 -12.18 -17.93 -23.97
CA LEU A 35 -11.11 -17.88 -22.95
C LEU A 35 -9.83 -18.59 -23.40
N PHE A 36 -9.95 -19.58 -24.28
CA PHE A 36 -8.83 -20.41 -24.76
C PHE A 36 -8.52 -20.20 -26.26
N ALA A 37 -8.89 -19.04 -26.80
CA ALA A 37 -8.72 -18.72 -28.22
C ALA A 37 -7.25 -18.57 -28.62
N THR A 38 -6.45 -17.91 -27.77
CA THR A 38 -5.03 -17.60 -28.02
C THR A 38 -4.11 -18.78 -27.75
N LEU A 39 -2.88 -18.72 -28.27
CA LEU A 39 -1.85 -19.75 -28.02
C LEU A 39 -1.29 -19.70 -26.59
N ALA A 40 -1.28 -18.52 -25.98
CA ALA A 40 -0.79 -18.25 -24.63
C ALA A 40 -1.72 -17.25 -23.95
N VAL A 41 -1.63 -17.11 -22.62
CA VAL A 41 -2.43 -16.14 -21.85
C VAL A 41 -2.19 -14.72 -22.41
N PRO A 42 -3.17 -13.81 -22.47
CA PRO A 42 -2.92 -12.40 -22.84
C PRO A 42 -1.99 -11.70 -21.82
N LYS A 43 -0.91 -11.07 -22.29
CA LYS A 43 0.07 -10.36 -21.43
C LYS A 43 -0.16 -8.85 -21.40
N VAL A 44 -0.76 -8.31 -22.46
CA VAL A 44 -0.95 -6.87 -22.66
C VAL A 44 -1.96 -6.30 -21.66
N GLU A 45 -2.97 -7.10 -21.30
CA GLU A 45 -4.04 -6.69 -20.37
C GLU A 45 -3.67 -6.94 -18.90
N GLU A 46 -2.54 -7.59 -18.62
CA GLU A 46 -2.10 -7.82 -17.25
C GLU A 46 -1.62 -6.51 -16.63
N LEU A 47 -2.24 -6.11 -15.52
CA LEU A 47 -1.93 -4.87 -14.82
C LEU A 47 -0.68 -5.03 -13.93
N VAL A 48 0.50 -5.01 -14.54
CA VAL A 48 1.82 -5.09 -13.89
C VAL A 48 2.73 -3.96 -14.35
N ALA A 49 3.70 -3.57 -13.51
CA ALA A 49 4.65 -2.49 -13.79
C ALA A 49 6.01 -3.03 -14.28
N THR A 50 5.99 -3.87 -15.32
CA THR A 50 7.19 -4.56 -15.79
C THR A 50 7.91 -3.78 -16.91
N PRO A 51 9.13 -3.23 -16.69
CA PRO A 51 9.76 -2.29 -17.65
C PRO A 51 9.94 -2.84 -19.08
N TYR A 52 10.29 -4.12 -19.22
CA TYR A 52 10.51 -4.74 -20.53
C TYR A 52 9.21 -4.89 -21.34
N ARG A 53 8.04 -4.88 -20.69
CA ARG A 53 6.73 -4.99 -21.36
C ARG A 53 6.19 -3.65 -21.86
N HIS A 54 6.57 -2.56 -21.19
CA HIS A 54 5.98 -1.24 -21.44
C HIS A 54 6.97 -0.24 -22.07
N GLY A 55 8.18 -0.69 -22.44
CA GLY A 55 9.16 0.14 -23.15
C GLY A 55 10.03 1.02 -22.24
N GLY A 56 10.06 0.71 -20.94
CA GLY A 56 10.84 1.42 -19.94
C GLY A 56 10.12 1.51 -18.59
N LYS A 57 10.86 1.93 -17.55
CA LYS A 57 10.32 2.04 -16.19
C LYS A 57 9.14 3.01 -16.16
N LYS A 58 9.34 4.27 -16.57
CA LYS A 58 8.30 5.32 -16.54
C LYS A 58 6.99 4.93 -17.24
N GLN A 59 7.06 4.28 -18.41
CA GLN A 59 5.84 3.85 -19.09
C GLN A 59 5.13 2.73 -18.33
N ALA A 60 5.88 1.82 -17.68
CA ALA A 60 5.30 0.77 -16.87
C ALA A 60 4.60 1.32 -15.62
N GLU A 61 5.20 2.32 -14.95
CA GLU A 61 4.58 2.99 -13.80
C GLU A 61 3.29 3.70 -14.21
N ALA A 62 3.31 4.41 -15.34
CA ALA A 62 2.12 5.10 -15.87
C ALA A 62 1.00 4.12 -16.24
N PHE A 63 1.33 3.02 -16.94
CA PHE A 63 0.37 1.97 -17.28
C PHE A 63 -0.28 1.37 -16.03
N PHE A 64 0.52 1.02 -15.03
CA PHE A 64 0.02 0.49 -13.77
C PHE A 64 -0.86 1.50 -13.03
N LEU A 65 -0.40 2.75 -12.89
CA LEU A 65 -1.15 3.80 -12.21
C LEU A 65 -2.51 4.03 -12.87
N GLU A 66 -2.55 4.17 -14.20
CA GLU A 66 -3.79 4.41 -14.94
C GLU A 66 -4.75 3.23 -14.86
N GLY A 67 -4.26 2.01 -15.10
CA GLY A 67 -5.09 0.81 -15.03
C GLY A 67 -5.58 0.51 -13.61
N MET A 68 -4.74 0.72 -12.59
CA MET A 68 -5.13 0.57 -11.19
C MET A 68 -6.16 1.63 -10.80
N THR A 69 -5.96 2.89 -11.22
CA THR A 69 -6.93 3.96 -10.97
C THR A 69 -8.28 3.62 -11.62
N HIS A 70 -8.27 3.07 -12.84
CA HIS A 70 -9.50 2.64 -13.51
C HIS A 70 -10.21 1.51 -12.76
N ALA A 71 -9.48 0.46 -12.39
CA ALA A 71 -10.02 -0.67 -11.64
C ALA A 71 -10.60 -0.19 -10.29
N MET A 72 -9.85 0.61 -9.54
CA MET A 72 -10.28 1.17 -8.26
C MET A 72 -11.50 2.09 -8.42
N ARG A 73 -11.59 2.87 -9.51
CA ARG A 73 -12.77 3.71 -9.76
C ARG A 73 -14.04 2.86 -9.95
N ARG A 74 -13.94 1.74 -10.67
CA ARG A 74 -15.05 0.77 -10.76
C ARG A 74 -15.43 0.22 -9.40
N LEU A 75 -14.44 -0.07 -8.55
CA LEU A 75 -14.70 -0.52 -7.18
C LEU A 75 -15.43 0.55 -6.35
N VAL A 76 -15.03 1.83 -6.45
CA VAL A 76 -15.73 2.95 -5.79
C VAL A 76 -17.19 3.02 -6.25
N GLU A 77 -17.41 3.07 -7.57
CA GLU A 77 -18.74 3.22 -8.19
C GLU A 77 -19.72 2.10 -7.83
N GLN A 78 -19.21 0.87 -7.68
CA GLN A 78 -20.03 -0.32 -7.40
C GLN A 78 -20.11 -0.67 -5.91
N SER A 79 -19.31 -0.02 -5.06
CA SER A 79 -19.31 -0.27 -3.62
C SER A 79 -20.52 0.36 -2.94
N HIS A 80 -21.12 -0.36 -1.99
CA HIS A 80 -22.21 0.19 -1.20
C HIS A 80 -21.64 1.13 -0.11
N PRO A 81 -22.13 2.38 0.02
CA PRO A 81 -21.56 3.38 0.94
C PRO A 81 -21.62 3.01 2.44
N ALA A 82 -22.53 2.10 2.83
CA ALA A 82 -22.68 1.67 4.22
C ALA A 82 -21.47 0.85 4.71
N PHE A 83 -20.80 0.13 3.81
CA PHE A 83 -19.75 -0.83 4.16
C PHE A 83 -18.40 -0.39 3.60
N PRO A 84 -17.30 -0.60 4.34
CA PRO A 84 -15.97 -0.34 3.80
C PRO A 84 -15.58 -1.37 2.74
N VAL A 85 -14.61 -0.99 1.92
CA VAL A 85 -13.90 -1.86 0.99
C VAL A 85 -12.54 -2.18 1.59
N THR A 86 -12.19 -3.45 1.66
CA THR A 86 -10.88 -3.88 2.15
C THR A 86 -9.97 -4.29 1.00
N ILE A 87 -8.78 -3.72 0.95
CA ILE A 87 -7.79 -4.00 -0.09
C ILE A 87 -6.52 -4.54 0.55
N TYR A 88 -6.11 -5.74 0.16
CA TYR A 88 -4.91 -6.37 0.65
C TYR A 88 -3.71 -5.82 -0.13
N TYR A 89 -2.58 -5.64 0.54
CA TYR A 89 -1.35 -5.29 -0.14
C TYR A 89 -0.15 -5.80 0.66
N ALA A 90 0.84 -6.37 -0.04
CA ALA A 90 2.09 -6.83 0.56
C ALA A 90 3.21 -5.81 0.28
N PHE A 91 3.79 -5.24 1.34
CA PHE A 91 4.85 -4.25 1.28
C PHE A 91 6.26 -4.84 1.39
N LYS A 92 7.13 -4.71 0.38
CA LYS A 92 8.48 -5.29 0.43
C LYS A 92 9.47 -4.33 1.12
N GLN A 93 10.02 -4.73 2.27
CA GLN A 93 11.02 -3.96 3.04
C GLN A 93 12.25 -3.50 2.24
N SER A 94 12.58 -4.16 1.11
CA SER A 94 13.67 -3.70 0.23
C SER A 94 13.37 -2.38 -0.51
N GLU A 95 12.12 -1.89 -0.48
CA GLU A 95 11.75 -0.60 -1.06
C GLU A 95 12.30 0.60 -0.26
N THR A 96 12.80 0.38 0.96
CA THR A 96 13.42 1.41 1.83
C THR A 96 14.94 1.57 1.61
N GLU A 97 15.62 0.61 0.97
CA GLU A 97 17.10 0.58 0.89
C GLU A 97 17.69 1.15 -0.42
N THR A 98 17.11 2.21 -0.99
CA THR A 98 17.84 3.01 -1.98
C THR A 98 18.30 4.32 -1.36
N ALA A 99 19.59 4.40 -1.06
CA ALA A 99 20.31 5.58 -0.56
C ALA A 99 20.20 6.82 -1.49
N GLU A 100 19.59 6.67 -2.67
CA GLU A 100 19.23 7.75 -3.58
C GLU A 100 17.70 7.89 -3.59
N GLY A 101 17.17 8.89 -2.89
CA GLY A 101 15.74 9.16 -2.71
C GLY A 101 14.96 9.50 -3.99
N THR A 102 14.92 8.61 -4.98
CA THR A 102 14.23 8.79 -6.27
C THR A 102 13.44 7.59 -6.77
N SER A 103 13.28 6.52 -5.98
CA SER A 103 12.34 5.45 -6.32
C SER A 103 10.98 5.71 -5.64
N SER A 104 9.97 6.10 -6.43
CA SER A 104 8.57 6.02 -6.01
C SER A 104 8.27 4.53 -5.85
N THR A 105 7.95 4.11 -4.63
CA THR A 105 7.73 2.70 -4.32
C THR A 105 6.47 2.20 -5.03
N GLY A 106 6.35 0.90 -5.32
CA GLY A 106 5.11 0.35 -5.88
C GLY A 106 3.90 0.70 -4.99
N TRP A 107 4.15 0.81 -3.69
CA TRP A 107 3.21 1.28 -2.67
C TRP A 107 2.72 2.71 -2.87
N GLU A 108 3.62 3.67 -3.15
CA GLU A 108 3.23 5.07 -3.41
C GLU A 108 2.32 5.18 -4.63
N THR A 109 2.69 4.49 -5.72
CA THR A 109 1.91 4.47 -6.96
C THR A 109 0.52 3.85 -6.74
N PHE A 110 0.47 2.78 -5.96
CA PHE A 110 -0.79 2.13 -5.59
C PHE A 110 -1.69 3.03 -4.73
N LEU A 111 -1.15 3.65 -3.67
CA LEU A 111 -1.92 4.58 -2.83
C LEU A 111 -2.43 5.78 -3.62
N ASP A 112 -1.62 6.32 -4.53
CA ASP A 112 -2.03 7.40 -5.43
C ASP A 112 -3.19 6.97 -6.35
N ALA A 113 -3.14 5.75 -6.91
CA ALA A 113 -4.25 5.20 -7.70
C ALA A 113 -5.55 5.09 -6.88
N VAL A 114 -5.47 4.57 -5.65
CA VAL A 114 -6.62 4.42 -4.75
C VAL A 114 -7.26 5.77 -4.42
N ILE A 115 -6.43 6.78 -4.12
CA ILE A 115 -6.90 8.12 -3.76
C ILE A 115 -7.49 8.86 -4.96
N ARG A 116 -6.85 8.77 -6.13
CA ARG A 116 -7.34 9.35 -7.39
C ARG A 116 -8.62 8.68 -7.90
N ALA A 117 -8.84 7.43 -7.56
CA ALA A 117 -10.07 6.72 -7.87
C ALA A 117 -11.27 7.25 -7.06
N GLY A 118 -11.03 7.91 -5.93
CA GLY A 118 -12.06 8.47 -5.05
C GLY A 118 -12.22 7.72 -3.72
N PHE A 119 -11.36 6.76 -3.41
CA PHE A 119 -11.30 6.18 -2.07
C PHE A 119 -10.50 7.06 -1.11
N GLY A 120 -10.90 7.04 0.15
CA GLY A 120 -10.18 7.55 1.29
C GLY A 120 -9.84 6.36 2.17
N ILE A 121 -8.67 6.43 2.79
CA ILE A 121 -8.20 5.41 3.70
C ILE A 121 -8.79 5.75 5.07
N SER A 122 -9.38 4.77 5.74
CA SER A 122 -9.99 4.94 7.06
C SER A 122 -9.24 4.18 8.15
N GLY A 123 -8.35 3.26 7.74
CA GLY A 123 -7.48 2.54 8.64
C GLY A 123 -6.69 1.46 7.90
N THR A 124 -5.83 0.80 8.65
CA THR A 124 -5.02 -0.35 8.23
C THR A 124 -5.14 -1.45 9.25
N TRP A 125 -5.01 -2.68 8.78
CA TRP A 125 -4.89 -3.83 9.63
C TRP A 125 -3.67 -4.65 9.20
N PRO A 126 -2.61 -4.72 10.00
CA PRO A 126 -1.51 -5.63 9.71
C PRO A 126 -2.01 -7.07 9.84
N MET A 127 -1.61 -7.91 8.91
CA MET A 127 -1.96 -9.31 8.87
C MET A 127 -0.72 -10.13 8.55
N ARG A 128 -0.41 -11.05 9.45
CA ARG A 128 0.66 -12.01 9.24
C ARG A 128 0.18 -13.08 8.24
N THR A 129 0.67 -13.01 7.01
CA THR A 129 0.22 -13.88 5.91
C THR A 129 1.19 -15.02 5.59
N GLU A 130 2.39 -15.02 6.16
CA GLU A 130 3.40 -16.03 5.85
C GLU A 130 3.47 -17.17 6.88
N LEU A 131 3.46 -18.41 6.35
CA LEU A 131 3.91 -19.61 7.04
C LEU A 131 5.45 -19.66 6.99
N GLY A 132 6.11 -19.67 8.15
CA GLY A 132 7.58 -19.73 8.28
C GLY A 132 8.27 -20.96 7.67
N ASN A 133 7.51 -21.88 7.05
CA ASN A 133 8.00 -23.11 6.41
C ASN A 133 8.00 -23.06 4.87
N ARG A 134 7.84 -21.90 4.21
CA ARG A 134 8.03 -21.84 2.75
C ARG A 134 9.49 -22.06 2.38
N MET A 135 9.76 -23.02 1.50
CA MET A 135 11.10 -23.32 0.97
C MET A 135 11.78 -22.13 0.24
N ILE A 136 11.03 -21.09 -0.14
CA ILE A 136 11.57 -19.86 -0.76
C ILE A 136 12.06 -18.85 0.31
N GLY A 137 11.70 -19.02 1.58
CA GLY A 137 12.12 -18.16 2.70
C GLY A 137 13.52 -18.43 3.23
N SER A 138 14.27 -19.37 2.65
CA SER A 138 15.67 -19.59 3.04
C SER A 138 16.56 -18.55 2.37
N GLY A 139 16.88 -17.47 3.10
CA GLY A 139 17.86 -16.46 2.68
C GLY A 139 17.29 -15.24 1.94
N THR A 140 15.96 -15.12 1.82
CA THR A 140 15.32 -13.87 1.42
C THR A 140 14.39 -13.42 2.55
N ASN A 141 14.59 -12.18 3.06
CA ASN A 141 13.65 -11.50 3.94
C ASN A 141 12.38 -11.15 3.13
N ALA A 142 11.68 -12.18 2.67
CA ALA A 142 10.35 -12.08 2.12
C ALA A 142 9.42 -11.68 3.28
N LEU A 143 9.21 -10.37 3.42
CA LEU A 143 7.89 -9.81 3.64
C LEU A 143 6.99 -10.58 4.62
N ALA A 144 7.31 -10.51 5.92
CA ALA A 144 6.60 -11.26 6.96
C ALA A 144 5.12 -10.86 7.16
N SER A 145 4.70 -9.69 6.66
CA SER A 145 3.41 -9.08 6.98
C SER A 145 2.77 -8.42 5.75
N SER A 146 1.50 -8.75 5.48
CA SER A 146 0.64 -7.99 4.56
C SER A 146 -0.18 -6.98 5.34
N ILE A 147 -0.67 -5.93 4.68
CA ILE A 147 -1.54 -4.93 5.29
C ILE A 147 -2.88 -4.96 4.55
N VAL A 148 -3.97 -4.90 5.31
CA VAL A 148 -5.30 -4.65 4.79
C VAL A 148 -5.59 -3.17 4.92
N LEU A 149 -5.76 -2.46 3.81
CA LEU A 149 -6.28 -1.09 3.80
C LEU A 149 -7.80 -1.13 3.89
N VAL A 150 -8.36 -0.33 4.80
CA VAL A 150 -9.80 -0.13 4.92
C VAL A 150 -10.16 1.17 4.21
N CYS A 151 -10.82 1.05 3.07
CA CYS A 151 -11.16 2.16 2.19
C CYS A 151 -12.66 2.48 2.24
N ARG A 152 -12.98 3.78 2.17
CA ARG A 152 -14.36 4.29 2.01
C ARG A 152 -14.39 5.33 0.91
N GLN A 153 -15.53 5.48 0.24
CA GLN A 153 -15.68 6.56 -0.73
C GLN A 153 -15.48 7.90 -0.01
N ARG A 154 -14.68 8.79 -0.60
CA ARG A 154 -14.45 10.14 -0.04
C ARG A 154 -15.70 10.98 -0.18
N GLU A 155 -15.94 11.80 0.83
CA GLU A 155 -17.02 12.77 0.79
C GLU A 155 -16.73 13.84 -0.27
N PRO A 156 -17.70 14.13 -1.16
CA PRO A 156 -17.53 15.18 -2.18
C PRO A 156 -17.27 16.56 -1.59
N GLU A 157 -17.79 16.83 -0.39
CA GLU A 157 -17.68 18.12 0.31
C GLU A 157 -16.56 18.16 1.35
N ALA A 158 -15.60 17.23 1.27
CA ALA A 158 -14.45 17.21 2.16
C ALA A 158 -13.67 18.55 2.10
N PRO A 159 -13.32 19.16 3.24
CA PRO A 159 -12.61 20.44 3.25
C PRO A 159 -11.20 20.29 2.70
N THR A 160 -10.65 21.37 2.13
CA THR A 160 -9.22 21.47 1.85
C THR A 160 -8.47 21.84 3.13
N ALA A 161 -7.24 21.38 3.28
CA ALA A 161 -6.36 21.75 4.37
C ALA A 161 -5.01 22.26 3.85
N THR A 162 -4.35 23.07 4.66
CA THR A 162 -2.94 23.42 4.48
C THR A 162 -2.05 22.30 5.00
N ARG A 163 -0.80 22.23 4.51
CA ARG A 163 0.22 21.32 5.03
C ARG A 163 0.39 21.45 6.55
N ARG A 164 0.26 22.68 7.09
CA ARG A 164 0.34 22.92 8.53
C ARG A 164 -0.82 22.30 9.30
N GLU A 165 -2.04 22.42 8.79
CA GLU A 165 -3.22 21.80 9.40
C GLU A 165 -3.16 20.27 9.32
N PHE A 166 -2.65 19.73 8.21
CA PHE A 166 -2.39 18.31 8.07
C PHE A 166 -1.41 17.80 9.13
N VAL A 167 -0.24 18.45 9.28
CA VAL A 167 0.76 18.05 10.29
C VAL A 167 0.22 18.24 11.72
N ALA A 168 -0.51 19.30 11.99
CA ALA A 168 -1.12 19.52 13.31
C ALA A 168 -2.12 18.40 13.66
N ALA A 169 -2.93 17.97 12.68
CA ALA A 169 -3.84 16.85 12.85
C ALA A 169 -3.11 15.53 13.07
N LEU A 170 -2.04 15.26 12.31
CA LEU A 170 -1.20 14.07 12.52
C LEU A 170 -0.67 14.03 13.95
N LYS A 171 -0.10 15.14 14.45
CA LYS A 171 0.44 15.21 15.82
C LYS A 171 -0.62 15.02 16.90
N ALA A 172 -1.87 15.41 16.63
CA ALA A 172 -2.98 15.23 17.58
C ALA A 172 -3.52 13.79 17.59
N GLU A 173 -3.60 13.14 16.44
CA GLU A 173 -4.34 11.88 16.26
C GLU A 173 -3.43 10.64 16.24
N LEU A 174 -2.24 10.74 15.65
CA LEU A 174 -1.33 9.63 15.47
C LEU A 174 -0.89 8.99 16.80
N PRO A 175 -0.57 9.73 17.89
CA PRO A 175 -0.17 9.12 19.15
C PRO A 175 -1.23 8.21 19.77
N THR A 176 -2.51 8.58 19.64
CA THR A 176 -3.62 7.75 20.13
C THR A 176 -3.79 6.50 19.26
N ALA A 177 -3.66 6.65 17.94
CA ALA A 177 -3.71 5.51 17.02
C ALA A 177 -2.56 4.52 17.29
N LEU A 178 -1.34 5.01 17.52
CA LEU A 178 -0.18 4.18 17.86
C LEU A 178 -0.41 3.40 19.15
N ARG A 179 -0.98 4.02 20.19
CA ARG A 179 -1.31 3.33 21.43
C ARG A 179 -2.27 2.17 21.20
N HIS A 180 -3.32 2.37 20.39
CA HIS A 180 -4.24 1.28 20.03
C HIS A 180 -3.54 0.17 19.25
N LEU A 181 -2.58 0.49 18.37
CA LEU A 181 -1.80 -0.51 17.65
C LEU A 181 -0.88 -1.31 18.60
N GLN A 182 -0.27 -0.64 19.59
CA GLN A 182 0.55 -1.27 20.64
C GLN A 182 -0.29 -2.19 21.53
N GLU A 183 -1.47 -1.72 21.97
CA GLU A 183 -2.44 -2.54 22.73
C GLU A 183 -2.97 -3.73 21.92
N GLY A 184 -2.98 -3.62 20.59
CA GLY A 184 -3.33 -4.68 19.65
C GLY A 184 -2.28 -5.80 19.51
N ASN A 185 -1.19 -5.77 20.28
CA ASN A 185 -0.05 -6.70 20.17
C ASN A 185 0.57 -6.75 18.77
N ILE A 186 0.57 -5.63 18.04
CA ILE A 186 1.30 -5.52 16.78
C ILE A 186 2.80 -5.51 17.10
N ALA A 187 3.57 -6.34 16.38
CA ALA A 187 5.01 -6.40 16.60
C ALA A 187 5.67 -5.03 16.28
N PRO A 188 6.70 -4.61 17.02
CA PRO A 188 7.37 -3.32 16.77
C PRO A 188 7.81 -3.13 15.31
N VAL A 189 8.32 -4.20 14.68
CA VAL A 189 8.73 -4.21 13.27
C VAL A 189 7.59 -3.92 12.28
N ASP A 190 6.34 -4.24 12.66
CA ASP A 190 5.15 -4.01 11.85
C ASP A 190 4.45 -2.68 12.22
N LEU A 191 4.86 -2.04 13.32
CA LEU A 191 4.17 -0.87 13.86
C LEU A 191 4.30 0.35 12.95
N ALA A 192 5.48 0.58 12.37
CA ALA A 192 5.69 1.66 11.41
C ALA A 192 4.80 1.50 10.16
N GLN A 193 4.63 0.25 9.69
CA GLN A 193 3.76 -0.07 8.57
C GLN A 193 2.28 0.08 8.92
N ALA A 194 1.89 -0.39 10.10
CA ALA A 194 0.53 -0.24 10.60
C ALA A 194 0.15 1.23 10.79
N ALA A 195 1.10 2.09 11.22
CA ALA A 195 0.89 3.52 11.42
C ALA A 195 0.62 4.32 10.13
N ILE A 196 1.00 3.79 8.95
CA ILE A 196 0.68 4.42 7.66
C ILE A 196 -0.83 4.58 7.47
N GLY A 197 -1.64 3.63 7.92
CA GLY A 197 -3.10 3.73 7.76
C GLY A 197 -3.72 4.90 8.52
N PRO A 198 -3.51 5.01 9.84
CA PRO A 198 -3.93 6.19 10.61
C PRO A 198 -3.41 7.51 10.00
N GLY A 199 -2.14 7.57 9.59
CA GLY A 199 -1.59 8.76 8.93
C GLY A 199 -2.29 9.10 7.61
N MET A 200 -2.51 8.10 6.76
CA MET A 200 -3.22 8.25 5.49
C MET A 200 -4.71 8.52 5.68
N ALA A 201 -5.30 8.11 6.80
CA ALA A 201 -6.67 8.48 7.15
C ALA A 201 -6.79 9.98 7.42
N VAL A 202 -5.83 10.56 8.14
CA VAL A 202 -5.74 12.02 8.32
C VAL A 202 -5.52 12.73 6.98
N TYR A 203 -4.69 12.18 6.09
CA TYR A 203 -4.43 12.79 4.79
C TYR A 203 -5.66 12.76 3.86
N THR A 204 -6.33 11.61 3.77
CA THR A 204 -7.40 11.39 2.78
C THR A 204 -8.77 11.92 3.21
N ARG A 205 -8.95 12.33 4.48
CA ARG A 205 -10.16 13.02 4.95
C ARG A 205 -10.36 14.39 4.35
N PHE A 206 -9.27 15.06 3.97
CA PHE A 206 -9.30 16.36 3.30
C PHE A 206 -9.43 16.14 1.80
N SER A 207 -10.16 16.99 1.07
CA SER A 207 -10.25 16.88 -0.39
C SER A 207 -8.89 17.06 -1.06
N LYS A 208 -8.09 18.00 -0.57
CA LYS A 208 -6.67 18.21 -0.92
C LYS A 208 -5.93 18.82 0.25
N VAL A 209 -4.65 18.47 0.39
CA VAL A 209 -3.70 19.16 1.27
C VAL A 209 -2.83 20.07 0.40
N LEU A 210 -2.72 21.34 0.73
CA LEU A 210 -2.00 22.35 -0.06
C LEU A 210 -0.70 22.80 0.64
N ASP A 211 0.38 22.93 -0.14
CA ASP A 211 1.64 23.54 0.30
C ASP A 211 1.55 25.07 0.41
N ALA A 212 2.67 25.74 0.71
CA ALA A 212 2.71 27.20 0.86
C ALA A 212 2.51 27.93 -0.48
N GLU A 213 2.83 27.26 -1.59
CA GLU A 213 2.71 27.71 -2.96
C GLU A 213 1.31 27.44 -3.55
N GLY A 214 0.46 26.70 -2.82
CA GLY A 214 -0.90 26.34 -3.24
C GLY A 214 -0.99 25.07 -4.10
N ASN A 215 0.10 24.32 -4.27
CA ASN A 215 0.09 23.03 -4.95
C ASN A 215 -0.42 21.92 -4.02
N ALA A 216 -1.01 20.89 -4.62
CA ALA A 216 -1.42 19.71 -3.86
C ALA A 216 -0.17 18.93 -3.41
N VAL A 217 -0.07 18.69 -2.11
CA VAL A 217 0.95 17.81 -1.52
C VAL A 217 0.76 16.41 -2.11
N PRO A 218 1.77 15.81 -2.75
CA PRO A 218 1.65 14.47 -3.31
C PRO A 218 1.65 13.39 -2.20
N VAL A 219 1.14 12.19 -2.51
CA VAL A 219 1.13 11.05 -1.59
C VAL A 219 2.53 10.76 -1.01
N ARG A 220 3.56 10.89 -1.85
CA ARG A 220 4.96 10.75 -1.43
C ARG A 220 5.34 11.66 -0.27
N GLU A 221 5.02 12.94 -0.40
CA GLU A 221 5.35 13.94 0.63
C GLU A 221 4.47 13.72 1.86
N ALA A 222 3.21 13.34 1.68
CA ALA A 222 2.33 12.97 2.79
C ALA A 222 2.89 11.78 3.60
N LEU A 223 3.36 10.72 2.93
CA LEU A 223 4.00 9.57 3.58
C LEU A 223 5.28 9.98 4.33
N ALA A 224 6.09 10.85 3.74
CA ALA A 224 7.28 11.37 4.41
C ALA A 224 6.93 12.15 5.69
N LEU A 225 5.89 12.99 5.64
CA LEU A 225 5.40 13.72 6.82
C LEU A 225 4.81 12.77 7.88
N ILE A 226 4.11 11.71 7.48
CA ILE A 226 3.59 10.70 8.39
C ILE A 226 4.72 9.98 9.11
N ASN A 227 5.74 9.53 8.37
CA ASN A 227 6.92 8.87 8.96
C ASN A 227 7.68 9.81 9.90
N GLN A 228 7.83 11.09 9.53
CA GLN A 228 8.46 12.06 10.42
C GLN A 228 7.70 12.21 11.74
N VAL A 229 6.37 12.36 11.70
CA VAL A 229 5.56 12.51 12.93
C VAL A 229 5.54 11.20 13.73
N LEU A 230 5.56 10.05 13.06
CA LEU A 230 5.69 8.75 13.69
C LEU A 230 7.00 8.66 14.49
N ASP A 231 8.13 8.97 13.85
CA ASP A 231 9.46 8.93 14.48
C ASP A 231 9.53 9.89 15.69
N GLU A 232 9.00 11.11 15.54
CA GLU A 232 8.88 12.08 16.64
C GLU A 232 8.07 11.52 17.82
N THR A 233 6.94 10.85 17.53
CA THR A 233 6.06 10.29 18.57
C THR A 233 6.69 9.11 19.29
N LEU A 234 7.39 8.23 18.57
CA LEU A 234 8.09 7.09 19.14
C LEU A 234 9.26 7.55 20.02
N ALA A 235 10.04 8.53 19.55
CA ALA A 235 11.14 9.11 20.31
C ALA A 235 10.67 9.81 21.61
N GLU A 236 9.52 10.50 21.57
CA GLU A 236 8.93 11.10 22.79
C GLU A 236 8.51 10.04 23.81
N GLN A 237 7.92 8.92 23.36
CA GLN A 237 7.59 7.80 24.24
C GLN A 237 8.84 7.16 24.86
N GLU A 238 9.92 7.05 24.09
CA GLU A 238 11.20 6.55 24.59
C GLU A 238 11.85 7.49 25.62
N GLY A 239 11.68 8.79 25.43
CA GLY A 239 12.18 9.83 26.34
C GLY A 239 11.61 9.75 27.75
N ASP A 240 10.39 9.21 27.90
CA ASP A 240 9.72 9.01 29.19
C ASP A 240 10.25 7.77 29.95
N PHE A 241 11.04 6.90 29.32
CA PHE A 241 11.61 5.72 29.96
C PHE A 241 12.92 6.02 30.71
N ASP A 242 13.18 5.24 31.77
CA ASP A 242 14.45 5.28 32.47
C ASP A 242 15.62 4.84 31.57
N ALA A 243 16.85 5.11 32.01
CA ALA A 243 18.04 4.87 31.20
C ALA A 243 18.24 3.38 30.84
N ASP A 244 17.86 2.46 31.71
CA ASP A 244 18.04 1.01 31.50
C ASP A 244 17.01 0.50 30.48
N SER A 245 15.77 1.00 30.56
CA SER A 245 14.70 0.69 29.60
C SER A 245 15.02 1.21 28.19
N ARG A 246 15.55 2.43 28.05
CA ARG A 246 15.98 2.97 26.74
C ARG A 246 17.12 2.17 26.10
N PHE A 247 18.08 1.72 26.91
CA PHE A 247 19.16 0.86 26.43
C PHE A 247 18.62 -0.48 25.90
N ALA A 248 17.64 -1.07 26.59
CA ALA A 248 17.02 -2.33 26.15
C ALA A 248 16.23 -2.18 24.84
N ILE A 249 15.52 -1.06 24.64
CA ILE A 249 14.81 -0.76 23.39
C ILE A 249 15.80 -0.60 22.23
N ALA A 250 16.81 0.27 22.38
CA ALA A 250 17.81 0.49 21.34
C ALA A 250 18.63 -0.77 21.00
N TRP A 251 18.85 -1.66 21.96
CA TRP A 251 19.48 -2.96 21.75
C TRP A 251 18.58 -3.93 20.97
N PHE A 252 17.26 -3.86 21.17
CA PHE A 252 16.29 -4.73 20.49
C PHE A 252 16.03 -4.33 19.03
N GLU A 253 16.29 -3.06 18.69
CA GLU A 253 16.17 -2.53 17.33
C GLU A 253 17.40 -2.83 16.43
N GLN A 254 18.50 -3.33 16.99
CA GLN A 254 19.69 -3.82 16.25
C GLN A 254 19.56 -5.29 15.84
#